data_AF-A0A0S7ZGG7-F1
#
_entry.id   AF-A0A0S7ZGG7-F1
#
_cell.length_a   1.000
_cell.length_b   1.000
_cell.length_c   1.000
_cell.angle_alpha   90.00
_cell.angle_beta   90.00
_cell.angle_gamma   90.00
#
_symmetry.space_group_name_H-M   'P 1'
#
loop_
_entity.id
_entity.type
_entity.pdbx_description
1 polymer ?
#
loop_
_entity_poly.entity_id
_entity_poly.type
_entity_poly.pdbx_seq_one_letter_code
_entity_poly.pdbx_strand_id
1 'polypeptide(L)'
;MGQGKGAEQRHPHAFTLELMRLAIEKLPPSFNHGAKKKFERAYHNFVTNPSVPYQHIHETITRLGKESWPHRKAYHEMYETYGRSSEESFLLKNLDEGIRDKYERFIHEGGKISYFEGVRPAEELQRPSPFERYFTPEEKFAIEQALLAARDSAREEIDSLVTGKKREEFDDLFRKYKNMQMSMDGKIAELRGMVGLSEKWAPTILDRIRTFEEGWSVVERGLEEEELDQELEYWRGTLENFLRT
;
A
#
# COMPACT_ATOMS: atom_id res chain seq x y z
N MET A 1 -2.69 48.68 -19.86
CA MET A 1 -2.19 48.01 -18.64
C MET A 1 -2.95 46.70 -18.49
N GLY A 2 -2.44 45.63 -19.10
CA GLY A 2 -3.03 44.30 -18.97
C GLY A 2 -2.50 43.67 -17.70
N GLN A 3 -3.35 43.57 -16.66
CA GLN A 3 -3.06 42.76 -15.49
C GLN A 3 -3.04 41.29 -15.95
N GLY A 4 -1.84 40.72 -16.01
CA GLY A 4 -1.66 39.29 -16.20
C GLY A 4 -2.39 38.57 -15.06
N LYS A 5 -3.37 37.74 -15.41
CA LYS A 5 -3.92 36.72 -14.51
C LYS A 5 -2.73 35.96 -13.93
N GLY A 6 -2.52 36.08 -12.62
CA GLY A 6 -1.52 35.31 -11.91
C GLY A 6 -1.73 33.84 -12.25
N ALA A 7 -0.72 33.22 -12.84
CA ALA A 7 -0.72 31.76 -13.00
C ALA A 7 -0.96 31.18 -11.60
N GLU A 8 -2.02 30.39 -11.42
CA GLU A 8 -2.18 29.57 -10.22
C GLU A 8 -0.87 28.83 -10.04
N GLN A 9 -0.10 29.24 -9.03
CA GLN A 9 1.24 28.74 -8.83
C GLN A 9 1.09 27.32 -8.30
N ARG A 10 1.09 26.35 -9.21
CA ARG A 10 0.99 24.94 -8.87
C ARG A 10 2.16 24.59 -7.96
N HIS A 11 1.86 23.92 -6.85
CA HIS A 11 2.87 23.50 -5.89
C HIS A 11 3.97 22.68 -6.60
N PRO A 12 5.27 22.95 -6.39
CA PRO A 12 6.37 22.28 -7.10
C PRO A 12 6.39 20.76 -6.89
N HIS A 13 5.78 20.30 -5.80
CA HIS A 13 5.67 18.89 -5.41
C HIS A 13 4.21 18.36 -5.44
N ALA A 14 3.38 18.87 -6.35
CA ALA A 14 1.96 18.51 -6.43
C ALA A 14 1.69 16.99 -6.48
N PHE A 15 2.52 16.24 -7.23
CA PHE A 15 2.40 14.78 -7.30
C PHE A 15 2.62 14.10 -5.94
N THR A 16 3.66 14.49 -5.21
CA THR A 16 3.97 13.92 -3.88
C THR A 16 2.88 14.27 -2.86
N LEU A 17 2.29 15.46 -2.96
CA LEU A 17 1.14 15.84 -2.13
C LEU A 17 -0.08 14.98 -2.44
N GLU A 18 -0.31 14.66 -3.71
CA GLU A 18 -1.40 13.76 -4.11
C GLU A 18 -1.21 12.35 -3.55
N LEU A 19 0.01 11.83 -3.58
CA LEU A 19 0.36 10.57 -2.91
C LEU A 19 0.07 10.61 -1.40
N MET A 20 0.41 11.72 -0.73
CA MET A 20 0.09 11.92 0.69
C MET A 20 -1.42 11.92 0.94
N ARG A 21 -2.20 12.62 0.10
CA ARG A 21 -3.67 12.66 0.18
C ARG A 21 -4.25 11.25 0.10
N LEU A 22 -3.85 10.49 -0.91
CA LEU A 22 -4.30 9.11 -1.11
C LEU A 22 -3.90 8.21 0.06
N ALA A 23 -2.68 8.35 0.60
CA ALA A 23 -2.23 7.58 1.76
C ALA A 23 -3.08 7.86 3.01
N ILE A 24 -3.52 9.10 3.22
CA ILE A 24 -4.40 9.49 4.35
C ILE A 24 -5.82 8.95 4.16
N GLU A 25 -6.35 9.03 2.93
CA GLU A 25 -7.70 8.57 2.62
C GLU A 25 -7.85 7.06 2.74
N LYS A 26 -6.80 6.31 2.42
CA LYS A 26 -6.78 4.84 2.49
C LYS A 26 -6.39 4.28 3.87
N LEU A 27 -6.35 5.12 4.92
CA LEU A 27 -6.13 4.63 6.28
C LEU A 27 -7.30 3.77 6.76
N PRO A 28 -7.05 2.60 7.38
CA PRO A 28 -8.10 1.78 7.98
C PRO A 28 -8.91 2.54 9.03
N PRO A 29 -10.19 2.22 9.23
CA PRO A 29 -11.05 2.90 10.22
C PRO A 29 -10.54 2.76 11.66
N SER A 30 -9.76 1.71 11.94
CA SER A 30 -9.15 1.48 13.25
C SER A 30 -7.94 2.38 13.54
N PHE A 31 -7.43 3.13 12.55
CA PHE A 31 -6.31 4.03 12.75
C PHE A 31 -6.71 5.20 13.65
N ASN A 32 -5.82 5.60 14.56
CA ASN A 32 -6.11 6.61 15.57
C ASN A 32 -6.57 7.95 14.93
N HIS A 33 -7.81 8.38 15.20
CA HIS A 33 -8.37 9.62 14.66
C HIS A 33 -7.54 10.87 14.98
N GLY A 34 -6.94 10.93 16.17
CA GLY A 34 -6.07 12.03 16.56
C GLY A 34 -4.78 12.08 15.73
N ALA A 35 -4.19 10.92 15.43
CA ALA A 35 -3.04 10.79 14.55
C ALA A 35 -3.42 11.15 13.10
N LYS A 36 -4.53 10.62 12.57
CA LYS A 36 -5.03 10.97 11.22
C LYS A 36 -5.18 12.49 11.04
N LYS A 37 -5.82 13.17 11.99
CA LYS A 37 -5.96 14.64 11.98
C LYS A 37 -4.64 15.40 12.02
N LYS A 38 -3.55 14.82 12.53
CA LYS A 38 -2.21 15.46 12.46
C LYS A 38 -1.68 15.40 11.04
N PHE A 39 -1.82 14.27 10.36
CA PHE A 39 -1.39 14.12 8.97
C PHE A 39 -2.24 14.94 8.00
N GLU A 40 -3.56 15.01 8.19
CA GLU A 40 -4.44 15.90 7.42
C GLU A 40 -4.02 17.37 7.56
N ARG A 41 -3.73 17.82 8.78
CA ARG A 41 -3.22 19.18 9.02
C ARG A 41 -1.87 19.42 8.36
N ALA A 42 -0.95 18.45 8.43
CA ALA A 42 0.34 18.55 7.75
C ALA A 42 0.16 18.67 6.23
N TYR A 43 -0.72 17.84 5.64
CA TYR A 43 -1.06 17.91 4.22
C TYR A 43 -1.60 19.30 3.83
N HIS A 44 -2.57 19.84 4.56
CA HIS A 44 -3.12 21.17 4.29
C HIS A 44 -2.05 22.28 4.39
N ASN A 45 -1.16 22.19 5.38
CA ASN A 45 -0.05 23.14 5.50
C ASN A 45 0.93 23.05 4.33
N PHE A 46 1.21 21.85 3.82
CA PHE A 46 2.10 21.68 2.68
C PHE A 46 1.46 22.18 1.38
N VAL A 47 0.19 21.87 1.13
CA VAL A 47 -0.55 22.36 -0.06
C VAL A 47 -0.56 23.89 -0.12
N THR A 48 -0.69 24.56 1.04
CA THR A 48 -0.74 26.02 1.13
C THR A 48 0.63 26.69 1.18
N ASN A 49 1.72 25.91 1.28
CA ASN A 49 3.08 26.43 1.36
C ASN A 49 4.02 25.81 0.30
N PRO A 50 4.14 26.44 -0.88
CA PRO A 50 5.02 26.00 -1.97
C PRO A 50 6.51 25.94 -1.62
N SER A 51 6.94 26.55 -0.51
CA SER A 51 8.35 26.53 -0.10
C SER A 51 8.72 25.29 0.72
N VAL A 52 7.77 24.39 1.02
CA VAL A 52 8.06 23.16 1.78
C VAL A 52 8.95 22.25 0.93
N PRO A 53 10.13 21.85 1.44
CA PRO A 53 11.01 20.96 0.70
C PRO A 53 10.38 19.59 0.46
N TYR A 54 10.62 19.01 -0.72
CA TYR A 54 10.23 17.64 -1.06
C TYR A 54 10.53 16.64 0.07
N GLN A 55 11.75 16.70 0.62
CA GLN A 55 12.20 15.78 1.67
C GLN A 55 11.27 15.79 2.90
N HIS A 56 10.77 16.97 3.29
CA HIS A 56 9.89 17.06 4.45
C HIS A 56 8.50 16.45 4.21
N ILE A 57 7.99 16.59 2.98
CA ILE A 57 6.73 15.94 2.55
C ILE A 57 6.94 14.43 2.54
N HIS A 58 8.03 13.99 1.92
CA HIS A 58 8.40 12.58 1.79
C HIS A 58 8.56 11.90 3.17
N GLU A 59 9.36 12.47 4.08
CA GLU A 59 9.53 11.97 5.46
C GLU A 59 8.19 11.88 6.21
N THR A 60 7.27 12.82 5.96
CA THR A 60 5.93 12.80 6.55
C THR A 60 5.09 11.63 6.02
N ILE A 61 5.17 11.33 4.72
CA ILE A 61 4.53 10.16 4.10
C ILE A 61 5.13 8.87 4.67
N THR A 62 6.45 8.78 4.76
CA THR A 62 7.13 7.61 5.36
C THR A 62 6.68 7.38 6.80
N ARG A 63 6.61 8.45 7.61
CA ARG A 63 6.11 8.35 8.99
C ARG A 63 4.66 7.88 9.05
N LEU A 64 3.79 8.42 8.20
CA LEU A 64 2.40 7.95 8.09
C LEU A 64 2.35 6.46 7.72
N GLY A 65 3.14 6.07 6.72
CA GLY A 65 3.24 4.69 6.24
C GLY A 65 3.65 3.74 7.36
N LYS A 66 4.68 4.11 8.13
CA LYS A 66 5.16 3.37 9.30
C LYS A 66 4.11 3.30 10.41
N GLU A 67 3.55 4.42 10.85
CA GLU A 67 2.55 4.45 11.93
C GLU A 67 1.29 3.64 11.58
N SER A 68 0.87 3.69 10.33
CA SER A 68 -0.32 2.97 9.85
C SER A 68 -0.07 1.51 9.49
N TRP A 69 1.19 1.08 9.33
CA TRP A 69 1.53 -0.23 8.76
C TRP A 69 0.86 -1.41 9.48
N PRO A 70 0.89 -1.52 10.83
CA PRO A 70 0.23 -2.64 11.51
C PRO A 70 -1.29 -2.66 11.29
N HIS A 71 -1.93 -1.49 11.26
CA HIS A 71 -3.35 -1.37 10.97
C HIS A 71 -3.66 -1.81 9.54
N ARG A 72 -2.85 -1.38 8.56
CA ARG A 72 -3.04 -1.73 7.14
C ARG A 72 -2.86 -3.23 6.90
N LYS A 73 -1.84 -3.84 7.51
CA LYS A 73 -1.61 -5.28 7.39
C LYS A 73 -2.72 -6.11 8.03
N ALA A 74 -3.17 -5.73 9.23
CA ALA A 74 -4.31 -6.38 9.88
C ALA A 74 -5.59 -6.22 9.06
N TYR A 75 -5.86 -5.02 8.54
CA TYR A 75 -7.03 -4.75 7.71
C TYR A 75 -7.00 -5.55 6.40
N HIS A 76 -5.83 -5.64 5.75
CA HIS A 76 -5.67 -6.44 4.55
C HIS A 76 -5.91 -7.92 4.82
N GLU A 77 -5.40 -8.49 5.92
CA GLU A 77 -5.66 -9.90 6.28
C GLU A 77 -7.15 -10.15 6.57
N MET A 78 -7.85 -9.18 7.19
CA MET A 78 -9.31 -9.25 7.33
C MET A 78 -10.03 -9.20 5.99
N TYR A 79 -9.60 -8.34 5.06
CA TYR A 79 -10.16 -8.25 3.71
C TYR A 79 -9.92 -9.53 2.91
N GLU A 80 -8.74 -10.11 2.98
CA GLU A 80 -8.39 -11.36 2.33
C GLU A 80 -9.24 -12.53 2.86
N THR A 81 -9.50 -12.54 4.17
CA THR A 81 -10.25 -13.62 4.84
C THR A 81 -11.77 -13.50 4.61
N TYR A 82 -12.34 -12.30 4.72
CA TYR A 82 -13.78 -12.08 4.74
C TYR A 82 -14.30 -11.25 3.55
N GLY A 83 -13.45 -10.44 2.94
CA GLY A 83 -13.84 -9.48 1.91
C GLY A 83 -13.98 -10.11 0.54
N ARG A 84 -13.14 -11.10 0.19
CA ARG A 84 -13.14 -11.73 -1.15
C ARG A 84 -14.46 -12.42 -1.50
N SER A 85 -15.04 -13.19 -0.58
CA SER A 85 -16.33 -13.84 -0.79
C SER A 85 -17.47 -12.83 -0.87
N SER A 86 -17.39 -11.77 -0.07
CA SER A 86 -18.37 -10.67 -0.06
C SER A 86 -18.30 -9.87 -1.36
N GLU A 87 -17.10 -9.56 -1.84
CA GLU A 87 -16.84 -8.88 -3.13
C GLU A 87 -17.44 -9.66 -4.30
N GLU A 88 -17.23 -10.98 -4.37
CA GLU A 88 -17.85 -11.81 -5.40
C GLU A 88 -19.39 -11.77 -5.33
N SER A 89 -19.96 -11.84 -4.13
CA SER A 89 -21.42 -11.71 -3.96
C SER A 89 -21.95 -10.36 -4.40
N PHE A 90 -21.26 -9.26 -4.04
CA PHE A 90 -21.64 -7.91 -4.46
C PHE A 90 -21.47 -7.70 -5.96
N LEU A 91 -20.42 -8.26 -6.56
CA LEU A 91 -20.20 -8.21 -8.00
C LEU A 91 -21.40 -8.81 -8.72
N LEU A 92 -21.78 -10.05 -8.39
CA LEU A 92 -22.92 -10.70 -9.01
C LEU A 92 -24.19 -9.86 -8.85
N LYS A 93 -24.45 -9.31 -7.66
CA LYS A 93 -25.62 -8.44 -7.41
C LYS A 93 -25.65 -7.18 -8.28
N ASN A 94 -24.49 -6.61 -8.58
CA ASN A 94 -24.36 -5.37 -9.35
C ASN A 94 -24.37 -5.59 -10.88
N LEU A 95 -24.26 -6.84 -11.34
CA LEU A 95 -24.38 -7.18 -12.76
C LEU A 95 -25.84 -7.31 -13.18
N ASP A 96 -26.14 -6.84 -14.39
CA ASP A 96 -27.38 -7.13 -15.09
C ASP A 96 -27.52 -8.63 -15.33
N GLU A 97 -28.77 -9.14 -15.34
CA GLU A 97 -29.08 -10.59 -15.40
C GLU A 97 -28.35 -11.31 -16.53
N GLY A 98 -28.35 -10.77 -17.76
CA GLY A 98 -27.67 -11.39 -18.89
C GLY A 98 -26.14 -11.44 -18.76
N ILE A 99 -25.53 -10.43 -18.12
CA ILE A 99 -24.07 -10.40 -17.90
C ILE A 99 -23.70 -11.31 -16.72
N ARG A 100 -24.55 -11.35 -15.68
CA ARG A 100 -24.39 -12.25 -14.53
C ARG A 100 -24.38 -13.71 -14.95
N ASP A 101 -25.38 -14.15 -15.72
CA ASP A 101 -25.46 -15.55 -16.18
C ASP A 101 -24.23 -15.95 -17.01
N LYS A 102 -23.77 -15.03 -17.85
CA LYS A 102 -22.56 -15.21 -18.66
C LYS A 102 -21.31 -15.26 -17.78
N TYR A 103 -21.24 -14.42 -16.76
CA TYR A 103 -20.16 -14.39 -15.79
C TYR A 103 -20.09 -15.68 -14.97
N GLU A 104 -21.20 -16.15 -14.44
CA GLU A 104 -21.26 -17.42 -13.70
C GLU A 104 -20.82 -18.60 -14.56
N ARG A 105 -21.20 -18.61 -15.85
CA ARG A 105 -20.73 -19.62 -16.80
C ARG A 105 -19.23 -19.55 -17.04
N PHE A 106 -18.68 -18.34 -17.19
CA PHE A 106 -17.24 -18.13 -17.32
C PHE A 106 -16.48 -18.72 -16.12
N ILE A 107 -16.96 -18.46 -14.89
CA ILE A 107 -16.36 -19.04 -13.67
C ILE A 107 -16.50 -20.56 -13.64
N HIS A 108 -17.67 -21.10 -13.98
CA HIS A 108 -17.91 -22.55 -14.04
C HIS A 108 -17.00 -23.26 -15.06
N GLU A 109 -16.63 -22.59 -16.16
CA GLU A 109 -15.69 -23.09 -17.17
C GLU A 109 -14.21 -22.94 -16.76
N GLY A 110 -13.93 -22.52 -15.53
CA GLY A 110 -12.57 -22.36 -14.98
C GLY A 110 -12.01 -20.93 -15.07
N GLY A 111 -12.85 -19.95 -15.42
CA GLY A 111 -12.53 -18.53 -15.31
C GLY A 111 -12.23 -18.12 -13.86
N LYS A 112 -11.41 -17.09 -13.68
CA LYS A 112 -11.02 -16.54 -12.38
C LYS A 112 -11.15 -15.03 -12.37
N ILE A 113 -11.52 -14.47 -11.21
CA ILE A 113 -11.57 -13.02 -10.95
C ILE A 113 -10.18 -12.39 -11.07
N SER A 114 -9.12 -13.15 -10.80
CA SER A 114 -7.75 -12.67 -11.01
C SER A 114 -7.40 -12.40 -12.48
N TYR A 115 -8.21 -12.87 -13.46
CA TYR A 115 -8.01 -12.51 -14.87
C TYR A 115 -8.42 -11.08 -15.21
N PHE A 116 -9.10 -10.41 -14.28
CA PHE A 116 -9.44 -8.99 -14.34
C PHE A 116 -8.35 -8.13 -13.68
N GLU A 117 -7.63 -8.70 -12.73
CA GLU A 117 -6.77 -8.00 -11.79
C GLU A 117 -5.37 -8.62 -11.81
N GLY A 118 -4.52 -8.14 -12.71
CA GLY A 118 -3.15 -8.60 -12.70
C GLY A 118 -2.26 -7.92 -13.73
N VAL A 119 -1.06 -7.57 -13.27
CA VAL A 119 0.11 -7.53 -14.16
C VAL A 119 0.31 -8.96 -14.63
N ARG A 120 -0.06 -9.24 -15.88
CA ARG A 120 0.21 -10.54 -16.50
C ARG A 120 1.73 -10.75 -16.55
N PRO A 121 2.24 -11.96 -16.25
CA PRO A 121 3.62 -12.32 -16.55
C PRO A 121 3.94 -11.94 -18.00
N ALA A 122 5.19 -11.54 -18.27
CA ALA A 122 5.57 -11.05 -19.60
C ALA A 122 5.25 -12.07 -20.70
N GLU A 123 5.28 -13.36 -20.37
CA GLU A 123 4.97 -14.48 -21.24
C GLU A 123 3.47 -14.58 -21.60
N GLU A 124 2.58 -14.02 -20.78
CA GLU A 124 1.12 -14.03 -20.97
C GLU A 124 0.58 -12.75 -21.61
N LEU A 125 1.36 -11.67 -21.67
CA LEU A 125 0.97 -10.41 -22.32
C LEU A 125 0.65 -10.57 -23.81
N GLN A 126 1.27 -11.55 -24.47
CA GLN A 126 1.06 -11.81 -25.91
C GLN A 126 -0.22 -12.63 -26.19
N ARG A 127 -0.90 -13.15 -25.15
CA ARG A 127 -2.12 -13.94 -25.31
C ARG A 127 -3.29 -13.19 -24.68
N PRO A 128 -4.38 -12.92 -25.44
CA PRO A 128 -5.59 -12.38 -24.85
C PRO A 128 -6.04 -13.30 -23.73
N SER A 129 -6.34 -12.74 -22.55
CA SER A 129 -6.81 -13.54 -21.44
C SER A 129 -8.11 -14.26 -21.83
N PRO A 130 -8.46 -15.41 -21.22
CA PRO A 130 -9.75 -16.05 -21.45
C PRO A 130 -10.91 -15.06 -21.28
N PHE A 131 -10.79 -14.14 -20.30
CA PHE A 131 -11.71 -13.03 -20.07
C PHE A 131 -11.83 -12.10 -21.30
N GLU A 132 -10.71 -11.70 -21.90
CA GLU A 132 -10.72 -10.81 -23.06
C GLU A 132 -11.46 -11.39 -24.27
N ARG A 133 -11.51 -12.73 -24.39
CA ARG A 133 -12.22 -13.42 -25.47
C ARG A 133 -13.69 -13.70 -25.14
N TYR A 134 -14.00 -13.89 -23.87
CA TYR A 134 -15.32 -14.32 -23.43
C TYR A 134 -16.35 -13.18 -23.42
N PHE A 135 -15.91 -11.97 -23.08
CA PHE A 135 -16.76 -10.80 -22.96
C PHE A 135 -16.53 -9.78 -24.08
N THR A 136 -17.58 -9.05 -24.47
CA THR A 136 -17.46 -7.90 -25.37
C THR A 136 -16.87 -6.69 -24.62
N PRO A 137 -16.37 -5.65 -25.32
CA PRO A 137 -15.89 -4.44 -24.66
C PRO A 137 -16.91 -3.79 -23.70
N GLU A 138 -18.19 -3.79 -24.08
CA GLU A 138 -19.27 -3.21 -23.29
C GLU A 138 -19.54 -4.03 -22.02
N GLU A 139 -19.56 -5.37 -22.16
CA GLU A 139 -19.71 -6.27 -21.02
C GLU A 139 -18.52 -6.16 -20.05
N LYS A 140 -17.29 -6.05 -20.58
CA LYS A 140 -16.09 -5.84 -19.75
C LYS A 140 -16.19 -4.56 -18.95
N PHE A 141 -16.58 -3.46 -19.61
CA PHE A 141 -16.77 -2.19 -18.94
C PHE A 141 -17.83 -2.29 -17.83
N ALA A 142 -18.96 -2.94 -18.11
CA ALA A 142 -19.99 -3.17 -17.10
C ALA A 142 -19.48 -3.99 -15.91
N ILE A 143 -18.70 -5.05 -16.16
CA ILE A 143 -18.11 -5.87 -15.10
C ILE A 143 -17.07 -5.08 -14.29
N GLU A 144 -16.22 -4.28 -14.93
CA GLU A 144 -15.26 -3.43 -14.22
C GLU A 144 -15.96 -2.40 -13.31
N GLN A 145 -17.03 -1.76 -13.79
CA GLN A 145 -17.83 -0.84 -12.97
C GLN A 145 -18.50 -1.57 -11.80
N ALA A 146 -19.10 -2.74 -12.06
CA ALA A 146 -19.74 -3.55 -11.03
C ALA A 146 -18.73 -4.04 -9.98
N LEU A 147 -17.51 -4.37 -10.40
CA LEU A 147 -16.40 -4.79 -9.53
C LEU A 147 -15.90 -3.65 -8.66
N LEU A 148 -15.79 -2.43 -9.19
CA LEU A 148 -15.47 -1.23 -8.39
C LEU A 148 -16.52 -1.01 -7.30
N ALA A 149 -17.81 -1.05 -7.65
CA ALA A 149 -18.90 -0.92 -6.70
C ALA A 149 -18.93 -2.08 -5.66
N ALA A 150 -18.60 -3.30 -6.10
CA ALA A 150 -18.52 -4.46 -5.22
C ALA A 150 -17.40 -4.35 -4.20
N ARG A 151 -16.22 -3.85 -4.62
CA ARG A 151 -15.08 -3.58 -3.74
C ARG A 151 -15.39 -2.51 -2.70
N ASP A 152 -16.08 -1.45 -3.09
CA ASP A 152 -16.48 -0.41 -2.14
C ASP A 152 -17.48 -0.98 -1.12
N SER A 153 -18.47 -1.77 -1.57
CA SER A 153 -19.39 -2.48 -0.66
C SER A 153 -18.68 -3.46 0.27
N ALA A 154 -17.73 -4.25 -0.25
CA ALA A 154 -16.94 -5.19 0.53
C ALA A 154 -16.07 -4.45 1.58
N ARG A 155 -15.49 -3.30 1.24
CA ARG A 155 -14.77 -2.46 2.20
C ARG A 155 -15.66 -1.96 3.32
N GLU A 156 -16.86 -1.47 3.01
CA GLU A 156 -17.81 -1.01 4.03
C GLU A 156 -18.23 -2.16 4.99
N GLU A 157 -18.37 -3.38 4.45
CA GLU A 157 -18.62 -4.56 5.27
C GLU A 157 -17.42 -4.90 6.16
N ILE A 158 -16.19 -4.89 5.62
CA ILE A 158 -14.97 -5.09 6.42
C ILE A 158 -14.84 -4.02 7.50
N ASP A 159 -15.07 -2.74 7.18
CA ASP A 159 -15.06 -1.63 8.12
C ASP A 159 -16.03 -1.90 9.29
N SER A 160 -17.23 -2.40 8.99
CA SER A 160 -18.24 -2.78 9.98
C SER A 160 -17.80 -3.99 10.82
N LEU A 161 -17.12 -4.97 10.22
CA LEU A 161 -16.62 -6.15 10.92
C LEU A 161 -15.49 -5.79 11.89
N VAL A 162 -14.48 -5.03 11.44
CA VAL A 162 -13.31 -4.68 12.25
C VAL A 162 -13.64 -3.71 13.39
N THR A 163 -14.70 -2.90 13.23
CA THR A 163 -15.19 -2.02 14.31
C THR A 163 -16.21 -2.68 15.22
N GLY A 164 -16.85 -3.77 14.77
CA GLY A 164 -17.91 -4.48 15.48
C GLY A 164 -17.56 -5.93 15.81
N LYS A 165 -18.21 -6.87 15.11
CA LYS A 165 -18.26 -8.30 15.49
C LYS A 165 -16.90 -9.01 15.50
N LYS A 166 -15.95 -8.55 14.70
CA LYS A 166 -14.63 -9.16 14.52
C LYS A 166 -13.50 -8.29 15.06
N ARG A 167 -13.83 -7.36 15.95
CA ARG A 167 -12.85 -6.43 16.53
C ARG A 167 -11.72 -7.14 17.29
N GLU A 168 -12.03 -8.18 18.06
CA GLU A 168 -11.01 -8.93 18.81
C GLU A 168 -9.99 -9.61 17.89
N GLU A 169 -10.46 -10.25 16.82
CA GLU A 169 -9.62 -10.87 15.79
C GLU A 169 -8.76 -9.82 15.06
N PHE A 170 -9.33 -8.66 14.74
CA PHE A 170 -8.57 -7.53 14.21
C PHE A 170 -7.48 -7.06 15.19
N ASP A 171 -7.79 -6.95 16.49
CA ASP A 171 -6.85 -6.51 17.52
C ASP A 171 -5.72 -7.54 17.75
N ASP A 172 -5.98 -8.83 17.58
CA ASP A 172 -4.96 -9.89 17.56
C ASP A 172 -4.01 -9.74 16.37
N LEU A 173 -4.57 -9.57 15.16
CA LEU A 173 -3.78 -9.32 13.95
C LEU A 173 -2.95 -8.04 14.07
N PHE A 174 -3.54 -6.97 14.59
CA PHE A 174 -2.84 -5.71 14.84
C PHE A 174 -1.66 -5.93 15.79
N ARG A 175 -1.82 -6.68 16.88
CA ARG A 175 -0.72 -7.00 17.81
C ARG A 175 0.38 -7.83 17.15
N LYS A 176 0.01 -8.86 16.37
CA LYS A 176 0.96 -9.65 15.56
C LYS A 176 1.81 -8.75 14.68
N TYR A 177 1.16 -7.89 13.88
CA TYR A 177 1.89 -6.97 13.01
C TYR A 177 2.64 -5.90 13.79
N LYS A 178 2.14 -5.42 14.93
CA LYS A 178 2.89 -4.46 15.75
C LYS A 178 4.21 -5.04 16.24
N ASN A 179 4.22 -6.31 16.65
CA ASN A 179 5.44 -7.01 17.04
C ASN A 179 6.41 -7.18 15.86
N MET A 180 5.89 -7.53 14.68
CA MET A 180 6.69 -7.63 13.45
C MET A 180 7.33 -6.29 13.06
N GLN A 181 6.57 -5.19 13.18
CA GLN A 181 7.11 -3.84 12.99
C GLN A 181 8.25 -3.55 13.98
N MET A 182 8.09 -3.91 15.26
CA MET A 182 9.14 -3.71 16.26
C MET A 182 10.39 -4.54 15.96
N SER A 183 10.22 -5.77 15.46
CA SER A 183 11.34 -6.61 14.99
C SER A 183 12.12 -5.92 13.86
N MET A 184 11.41 -5.48 12.81
CA MET A 184 12.01 -4.77 11.68
C MET A 184 12.69 -3.47 12.10
N ASP A 185 12.07 -2.69 13.00
CA ASP A 185 12.69 -1.48 13.56
C ASP A 185 13.98 -1.79 14.33
N GLY A 186 14.01 -2.91 15.06
CA GLY A 186 15.21 -3.40 15.73
C GLY A 186 16.34 -3.74 14.75
N LYS A 187 16.01 -4.41 13.64
CA LYS A 187 16.97 -4.75 12.58
C LYS A 187 17.53 -3.51 11.88
N ILE A 188 16.69 -2.53 11.57
CA ILE A 188 17.13 -1.24 11.01
C ILE A 188 18.03 -0.48 12.00
N ALA A 189 17.71 -0.51 13.30
CA ALA A 189 18.54 0.10 14.33
C ALA A 189 19.90 -0.60 14.45
N GLU A 190 19.95 -1.92 14.29
CA GLU A 190 21.20 -2.68 14.27
C GLU A 190 22.08 -2.29 13.06
N LEU A 191 21.51 -2.24 11.85
CA LEU A 191 22.22 -1.72 10.66
C LEU A 191 22.78 -0.32 10.90
N ARG A 192 22.00 0.55 11.56
CA ARG A 192 22.45 1.91 11.91
C ARG A 192 23.64 1.89 12.88
N GLY A 193 23.68 0.93 13.81
CA GLY A 193 24.82 0.70 14.69
C GLY A 193 26.10 0.30 13.95
N MET A 194 25.98 -0.37 12.79
CA MET A 194 27.13 -0.79 11.99
C MET A 194 27.80 0.35 11.22
N VAL A 195 27.10 1.47 11.00
CA VAL A 195 27.64 2.65 10.29
C VAL A 195 28.93 3.17 10.94
N GLY A 196 29.03 3.11 12.28
CA GLY A 196 30.21 3.54 13.02
C GLY A 196 31.41 2.60 12.95
N LEU A 197 31.25 1.40 12.37
CA LEU A 197 32.31 0.38 12.32
C LEU A 197 33.26 0.56 11.14
N SER A 198 32.87 1.30 10.10
CA SER A 198 33.69 1.55 8.92
C SER A 198 33.28 2.82 8.18
N GLU A 199 34.17 3.82 8.12
CA GLU A 199 33.96 5.03 7.32
C GLU A 199 33.79 4.72 5.82
N LYS A 200 34.43 3.65 5.34
CA LYS A 200 34.34 3.21 3.95
C LYS A 200 32.92 2.76 3.58
N TRP A 201 32.28 2.00 4.45
CA TRP A 201 30.97 1.37 4.18
C TRP A 201 29.79 2.18 4.73
N ALA A 202 30.04 3.13 5.64
CA ALA A 202 29.03 3.99 6.21
C ALA A 202 28.06 4.60 5.18
N PRO A 203 28.49 5.18 4.03
CA PRO A 203 27.57 5.72 3.04
C PRO A 203 26.63 4.67 2.45
N THR A 204 27.15 3.48 2.15
CA THR A 204 26.35 2.39 1.57
C THR A 204 25.34 1.85 2.57
N ILE A 205 25.75 1.63 3.83
CA ILE A 205 24.84 1.16 4.88
C ILE A 205 23.72 2.20 5.12
N LEU A 206 24.05 3.50 5.14
CA LEU A 206 23.07 4.57 5.28
C LEU A 206 22.07 4.62 4.12
N ASP A 207 22.52 4.41 2.89
CA ASP A 207 21.66 4.37 1.71
C ASP A 207 20.66 3.18 1.77
N ARG A 208 21.13 2.03 2.24
CA ARG A 208 20.27 0.84 2.47
C ARG A 208 19.26 1.06 3.58
N ILE A 209 19.68 1.65 4.71
CA ILE A 209 18.76 2.05 5.79
C ILE A 209 17.69 3.00 5.24
N ARG A 210 18.07 4.01 4.46
CA ARG A 210 17.11 4.94 3.86
C ARG A 210 16.09 4.19 2.99
N THR A 211 16.55 3.25 2.16
CA THR A 211 15.68 2.43 1.30
C THR A 211 14.68 1.60 2.12
N PHE A 212 15.11 0.98 3.23
CA PHE A 212 14.20 0.25 4.10
C PHE A 212 13.23 1.16 4.84
N GLU A 213 13.68 2.33 5.28
CA GLU A 213 12.81 3.32 5.89
C GLU A 213 11.76 3.83 4.90
N GLU A 214 12.15 4.05 3.64
CA GLU A 214 11.26 4.38 2.52
C GLU A 214 10.22 3.27 2.28
N GLY A 215 10.60 2.00 2.43
CA GLY A 215 9.70 0.83 2.29
C GLY A 215 8.53 0.78 3.29
N TRP A 216 8.54 1.60 4.34
CA TRP A 216 7.35 1.80 5.19
C TRP A 216 6.25 2.62 4.53
N SER A 217 6.63 3.45 3.55
CA SER A 217 5.72 4.32 2.82
C SER A 217 4.57 3.53 2.20
N VAL A 218 3.38 4.12 2.16
CA VAL A 218 2.20 3.48 1.54
C VAL A 218 2.36 3.36 0.03
N VAL A 219 3.25 4.16 -0.57
CA VAL A 219 3.41 4.29 -2.02
C VAL A 219 4.64 3.59 -2.59
N GLU A 220 5.52 3.09 -1.74
CA GLU A 220 6.71 2.35 -2.14
C GLU A 220 6.49 0.85 -2.02
N ARG A 221 7.44 0.06 -2.56
CA ARG A 221 7.46 -1.39 -2.33
C ARG A 221 7.54 -1.65 -0.82
N GLY A 222 6.65 -2.51 -0.33
CA GLY A 222 6.59 -2.83 1.10
C GLY A 222 7.88 -3.48 1.58
N LEU A 223 8.27 -3.15 2.81
CA LEU A 223 9.38 -3.77 3.53
C LEU A 223 9.06 -5.21 3.94
N GLU A 224 9.96 -6.13 3.61
CA GLU A 224 9.91 -7.53 4.03
C GLU A 224 10.98 -7.80 5.09
N GLU A 225 10.64 -8.64 6.08
CA GLU A 225 11.51 -8.89 7.23
C GLU A 225 12.74 -9.72 6.81
N GLU A 226 12.56 -10.62 5.84
CA GLU A 226 13.59 -11.47 5.25
C GLU A 226 14.65 -10.66 4.51
N GLU A 227 14.27 -9.56 3.84
CA GLU A 227 15.21 -8.65 3.17
C GLU A 227 16.14 -7.97 4.19
N LEU A 228 15.61 -7.61 5.37
CA LEU A 228 16.42 -7.07 6.47
C LEU A 228 17.37 -8.12 7.06
N ASP A 229 16.93 -9.37 7.20
CA ASP A 229 17.78 -10.45 7.71
C ASP A 229 18.97 -10.71 6.78
N GLN A 230 18.73 -10.79 5.47
CA GLN A 230 19.77 -10.96 4.48
C GLN A 230 20.77 -9.81 4.48
N GLU A 231 20.27 -8.57 4.59
CA GLU A 231 21.15 -7.40 4.62
C GLU A 231 21.99 -7.35 5.91
N LEU A 232 21.44 -7.73 7.06
CA LEU A 232 22.19 -7.85 8.31
C LEU A 232 23.29 -8.91 8.22
N GLU A 233 22.97 -10.09 7.69
CA GLU A 233 23.95 -11.16 7.49
C GLU A 233 25.11 -10.70 6.60
N TYR A 234 24.78 -10.03 5.49
CA TYR A 234 25.75 -9.48 4.56
C TYR A 234 26.73 -8.48 5.23
N TRP A 235 26.20 -7.51 5.98
CA TRP A 235 27.04 -6.47 6.59
C TRP A 235 27.86 -7.00 7.77
N ARG A 236 27.32 -7.92 8.57
CA ARG A 236 28.10 -8.60 9.62
C ARG A 236 29.31 -9.31 9.01
N GLY A 237 29.10 -10.13 7.98
CA GLY A 237 30.20 -10.84 7.31
C GLY A 237 31.20 -9.89 6.63
N THR A 238 30.73 -8.82 5.99
CA THR A 238 31.58 -7.84 5.31
C THR A 238 32.47 -7.07 6.30
N LEU A 239 31.90 -6.62 7.42
CA LEU A 239 32.63 -5.86 8.43
C LEU A 239 33.57 -6.73 9.25
N GLU A 240 33.17 -7.96 9.59
CA GLU A 240 34.08 -8.92 10.25
C GLU A 240 35.33 -9.19 9.42
N ASN A 241 35.18 -9.39 8.10
CA ASN A 241 36.32 -9.57 7.21
C ASN A 241 37.18 -8.30 7.11
N PHE A 242 36.56 -7.13 7.06
CA PHE A 242 37.26 -5.85 6.99
C PHE A 242 38.06 -5.54 8.26
N LEU A 243 37.54 -5.87 9.44
CA LEU A 243 38.21 -5.60 10.73
C LEU A 243 39.35 -6.61 11.03
N ARG A 244 39.41 -7.73 10.31
CA ARG A 244 40.50 -8.74 10.43
C ARG A 244 41.72 -8.42 9.55
N THR A 245 41.57 -7.56 8.54
CA THR A 245 42.62 -7.11 7.63
C THR A 245 43.19 -5.76 8.06
#